data_AF-A0A3D5V822-F1
#
_entry.id   AF-A0A3D5V822-F1
#
_cell.length_a   1.000
_cell.length_b   1.000
_cell.length_c   1.000
_cell.angle_alpha   90.00
_cell.angle_beta   90.00
_cell.angle_gamma   90.00
#
_symmetry.space_group_name_H-M   'P 1'
#
loop_
_entity.id
_entity.type
_entity.pdbx_description
1 polymer ?
#
loop_
_entity_poly.entity_id
_entity_poly.type
_entity_poly.pdbx_seq_one_letter_code
_entity_poly.pdbx_strand_id
1 'polypeptide(L)'
;MPELPEVQTVVKGLQANIIGKKITSIIEIRSGTVSQKFDSKITGYGTIEKITRIGKYILIDTDVGLRLVVHLRMTGKLIFKQQDLHRPQHLRALIEFYDNSVLYFDDTRTFGSINIYRKTQKIPSIQMLGPDALSNDFSSDYLWQVLENRKAPIKNLLLDQSVVAGLGNIYVAEILFRAQVLPQKKARHLKQYEVKRIVAETKKILPEAIKHNGTTISDYKNVDGKSGEFQNFLRIYGKQKCQCGENITKIKQAGRSTFYCSKCQK
;
A
#
# COMPACT_ATOMS: atom_id res chain seq x y z
N MET A 1 6.98 -5.38 -1.78
CA MET A 1 5.72 -4.78 -2.27
C MET A 1 5.22 -3.86 -1.18
N PRO A 2 5.25 -2.53 -1.38
CA PRO A 2 4.61 -1.60 -0.48
C PRO A 2 3.15 -2.00 -0.20
N GLU A 3 2.80 -2.11 1.08
CA GLU A 3 1.43 -2.27 1.55
C GLU A 3 0.96 -0.92 2.14
N LEU A 4 -0.19 -0.89 2.81
CA LEU A 4 -0.76 0.36 3.30
C LEU A 4 0.21 1.20 4.15
N PRO A 5 0.93 0.65 5.14
CA PRO A 5 1.83 1.44 5.99
C PRO A 5 2.97 2.11 5.21
N GLU A 6 3.57 1.40 4.27
CA GLU A 6 4.62 1.96 3.41
C GLU A 6 4.07 3.08 2.52
N VAL A 7 2.92 2.86 1.87
CA VAL A 7 2.29 3.88 1.02
C VAL A 7 1.89 5.11 1.84
N GLN A 8 1.38 4.93 3.06
CA GLN A 8 1.05 6.04 3.95
C GLN A 8 2.29 6.82 4.40
N THR A 9 3.41 6.14 4.62
CA THR A 9 4.70 6.76 4.93
C THR A 9 5.20 7.60 3.76
N VAL A 10 5.09 7.08 2.53
CA VAL A 10 5.40 7.84 1.31
C VAL A 10 4.50 9.07 1.21
N VAL A 11 3.19 8.95 1.41
CA VAL A 11 2.25 10.08 1.39
C VAL A 11 2.64 11.17 2.39
N LYS A 12 3.01 10.82 3.63
CA LYS A 12 3.48 11.80 4.61
C LYS A 12 4.74 12.53 4.14
N GLY A 13 5.69 11.80 3.57
CA GLY A 13 6.91 12.38 2.99
C GLY A 13 6.61 13.33 1.83
N LEU A 14 5.67 12.96 0.93
CA LEU A 14 5.24 13.84 -0.15
C LEU A 14 4.53 15.09 0.40
N GLN A 15 3.63 14.93 1.37
CA GLN A 15 2.92 16.06 1.98
C GLN A 15 3.88 17.10 2.57
N ALA A 16 4.94 16.64 3.23
CA ALA A 16 5.95 17.52 3.82
C ALA A 16 6.83 18.24 2.79
N ASN A 17 6.98 17.67 1.59
CA ASN A 17 7.98 18.14 0.62
C ASN A 17 7.39 18.82 -0.62
N ILE A 18 6.21 18.44 -1.11
CA ILE A 18 5.73 18.86 -2.45
C ILE A 18 4.34 19.49 -2.48
N ILE A 19 3.61 19.57 -1.36
CA ILE A 19 2.38 20.38 -1.32
C ILE A 19 2.74 21.85 -1.58
N GLY A 20 1.93 22.53 -2.39
CA GLY A 20 2.16 23.91 -2.79
C GLY A 20 3.15 24.09 -3.95
N LYS A 21 3.83 23.02 -4.41
CA LYS A 21 4.72 23.10 -5.58
C LYS A 21 3.91 23.09 -6.87
N LYS A 22 4.30 23.95 -7.81
CA LYS A 22 3.76 24.01 -9.17
C LYS A 22 4.48 23.01 -10.06
N ILE A 23 3.74 22.10 -10.68
CA ILE A 23 4.27 21.12 -11.64
C ILE A 23 4.51 21.82 -12.98
N THR A 24 5.74 21.76 -13.48
CA THR A 24 6.11 22.27 -14.80
C THR A 24 5.95 21.20 -15.87
N SER A 25 6.39 19.97 -15.58
CA SER A 25 6.35 18.87 -16.52
C SER A 25 6.16 17.52 -15.82
N ILE A 26 5.59 16.56 -16.54
CA ILE A 26 5.62 15.14 -16.18
C ILE A 26 6.24 14.41 -17.37
N ILE A 27 7.44 13.88 -17.18
CA ILE A 27 8.23 13.26 -18.23
C ILE A 27 8.21 11.75 -18.04
N GLU A 28 7.74 11.04 -19.07
CA GLU A 28 7.82 9.59 -19.13
C GLU A 28 9.16 9.16 -19.75
N ILE A 29 9.91 8.32 -19.04
CA ILE A 29 11.17 7.74 -19.53
C ILE A 29 10.94 6.35 -20.11
N ARG A 30 10.00 5.57 -19.54
CA ARG A 30 9.61 4.26 -20.05
C ARG A 30 8.13 4.24 -20.37
N SER A 31 7.78 3.96 -21.62
CA SER A 31 6.40 3.87 -22.10
C SER A 31 5.52 2.97 -21.24
N GLY A 32 4.30 3.44 -20.98
CA GLY A 32 3.28 2.76 -20.17
C GLY A 32 3.38 3.04 -18.67
N THR A 33 4.37 3.82 -18.24
CA THR A 33 4.52 4.27 -16.86
C THR A 33 3.53 5.40 -16.56
N VAL A 34 3.39 6.35 -17.48
CA VAL A 34 2.50 7.51 -17.36
C VAL A 34 1.36 7.36 -18.34
N SER A 35 0.12 7.56 -17.89
CA SER A 35 -1.05 7.46 -18.77
C SER A 35 -2.10 8.49 -18.40
N GLN A 36 -2.49 9.32 -19.38
CA GLN A 36 -3.65 10.19 -19.29
C GLN A 36 -4.94 9.37 -19.53
N LYS A 37 -5.98 9.60 -18.72
CA LYS A 37 -7.24 8.84 -18.74
C LYS A 37 -8.44 9.67 -19.18
N PHE A 38 -8.18 10.67 -20.02
CA PHE A 38 -9.15 11.54 -20.66
C PHE A 38 -8.55 12.08 -21.97
N ASP A 39 -9.38 12.55 -22.91
CA ASP A 39 -8.90 12.84 -24.27
C ASP A 39 -8.37 14.27 -24.45
N SER A 40 -8.88 15.23 -23.68
CA SER A 40 -8.48 16.64 -23.80
C SER A 40 -7.00 16.85 -23.50
N LYS A 41 -6.29 17.66 -24.29
CA LYS A 41 -4.89 18.02 -24.00
C LYS A 41 -4.75 18.70 -22.64
N ILE A 42 -3.70 18.36 -21.90
CA ILE A 42 -3.30 19.08 -20.70
C ILE A 42 -2.57 20.36 -21.13
N THR A 43 -3.11 21.53 -20.77
CA THR A 43 -2.49 22.84 -21.03
C THR A 43 -1.55 23.28 -19.90
N GLY A 44 -1.68 22.67 -18.72
CA GLY A 44 -0.81 22.85 -17.57
C GLY A 44 -1.22 21.93 -16.42
N TYR A 45 -0.26 21.56 -15.57
CA TYR A 45 -0.49 20.62 -14.47
C TYR A 45 -0.94 21.29 -13.16
N GLY A 46 -0.65 22.58 -13.00
CA GLY A 46 -1.05 23.38 -11.85
C GLY A 46 -0.20 23.15 -10.59
N THR A 47 -0.73 23.58 -9.46
CA THR A 47 -0.12 23.49 -8.13
C THR A 47 -0.69 22.31 -7.35
N ILE A 48 0.16 21.55 -6.66
CA ILE A 48 -0.31 20.46 -5.80
C ILE A 48 -1.02 21.02 -4.57
N GLU A 49 -2.32 20.73 -4.44
CA GLU A 49 -3.14 21.19 -3.30
C GLU A 49 -3.22 20.14 -2.19
N LYS A 50 -3.33 18.86 -2.58
CA LYS A 50 -3.68 17.80 -1.65
C LYS A 50 -3.05 16.48 -2.06
N ILE A 51 -2.50 15.78 -1.07
CA ILE A 51 -1.97 14.43 -1.25
C ILE A 51 -2.67 13.51 -0.25
N THR A 52 -3.27 12.43 -0.73
CA THR A 52 -3.98 11.44 0.09
C THR A 52 -3.66 10.02 -0.34
N ARG A 53 -4.22 9.04 0.38
CA ARG A 53 -4.08 7.62 0.12
C ARG A 53 -5.43 6.94 0.16
N ILE A 54 -5.67 5.99 -0.74
CA ILE A 54 -6.75 5.00 -0.62
C ILE A 54 -6.15 3.62 -0.88
N GLY A 55 -6.26 2.70 0.07
CA GLY A 55 -5.59 1.41 0.01
C GLY A 55 -4.08 1.54 -0.24
N LYS A 56 -3.62 1.11 -1.42
CA LYS A 56 -2.21 1.19 -1.84
C LYS A 56 -1.97 2.22 -2.96
N TYR A 57 -2.95 3.08 -3.22
CA TYR A 57 -2.87 4.17 -4.19
C TYR A 57 -2.55 5.47 -3.48
N ILE A 58 -1.68 6.26 -4.12
CA ILE A 58 -1.36 7.65 -3.74
C ILE A 58 -2.14 8.55 -4.70
N LEU A 59 -2.84 9.54 -4.15
CA LEU A 59 -3.60 10.51 -4.91
C LEU A 59 -2.98 11.90 -4.71
N ILE A 60 -2.58 12.56 -5.79
CA ILE A 60 -2.04 13.91 -5.79
C ILE A 60 -2.98 14.79 -6.61
N ASP A 61 -3.69 15.70 -5.94
CA ASP A 61 -4.65 16.62 -6.55
C ASP A 61 -4.00 17.97 -6.80
N THR A 62 -4.37 18.58 -7.93
CA THR A 62 -3.93 19.93 -8.30
C THR A 62 -5.08 20.92 -8.40
N ASP A 63 -4.74 22.22 -8.29
CA ASP A 63 -5.65 23.37 -8.36
C ASP A 63 -6.38 23.52 -9.70
N VAL A 64 -5.83 22.98 -10.78
CA VAL A 64 -6.44 22.93 -12.11
C VAL A 64 -7.33 21.70 -12.34
N GLY A 65 -7.72 21.01 -11.28
CA GLY A 65 -8.67 19.89 -11.34
C GLY A 65 -8.09 18.62 -11.95
N LEU A 66 -6.77 18.42 -11.88
CA LEU A 66 -6.12 17.14 -12.21
C LEU A 66 -5.88 16.33 -10.94
N ARG A 67 -5.83 15.01 -11.12
CA ARG A 67 -5.49 14.03 -10.08
C ARG A 67 -4.52 13.01 -10.66
N LEU A 68 -3.32 12.96 -10.10
CA LEU A 68 -2.36 11.88 -10.36
C LEU A 68 -2.66 10.74 -9.40
N VAL A 69 -2.83 9.54 -9.95
CA VAL A 69 -3.08 8.29 -9.25
C VAL A 69 -1.85 7.41 -9.41
N VAL A 70 -1.03 7.35 -8.37
CA VAL A 70 0.22 6.58 -8.37
C VAL A 70 0.02 5.26 -7.65
N HIS A 71 0.47 4.16 -8.25
CA HIS A 71 0.52 2.86 -7.61
C HIS A 71 1.93 2.28 -7.69
N LEU A 72 2.60 2.13 -6.54
CA LEU A 72 4.01 1.69 -6.47
C LEU A 72 4.22 0.21 -6.84
N ARG A 73 3.15 -0.59 -6.78
CA ARG A 73 3.19 -2.05 -7.01
C ARG A 73 4.25 -2.70 -6.14
N MET A 74 5.28 -3.31 -6.73
CA MET A 74 6.20 -4.19 -6.01
C MET A 74 7.47 -3.49 -5.55
N THR A 75 8.07 -2.70 -6.43
CA THR A 75 9.41 -2.10 -6.30
C THR A 75 9.42 -0.61 -6.62
N GLY A 76 8.26 -0.01 -6.95
CA GLY A 76 8.15 1.41 -7.25
C GLY A 76 8.49 2.27 -6.04
N LYS A 77 9.25 3.34 -6.29
CA LYS A 77 9.71 4.31 -5.29
C LYS A 77 9.46 5.71 -5.83
N LEU A 78 9.04 6.59 -4.95
CA LEU A 78 9.00 8.02 -5.20
C LEU A 78 10.14 8.66 -4.43
N ILE A 79 11.01 9.40 -5.11
CA ILE A 79 12.22 9.98 -4.53
C ILE A 79 12.19 11.47 -4.81
N PHE A 80 12.12 12.30 -3.77
CA PHE A 80 12.15 13.75 -3.91
C PHE A 80 13.58 14.28 -3.79
N LYS A 81 13.96 15.21 -4.65
CA LYS A 81 15.25 15.90 -4.61
C LYS A 81 15.06 17.39 -4.88
N GLN A 82 15.80 18.23 -4.16
CA GLN A 82 15.75 19.69 -4.33
C GLN A 82 16.37 20.14 -5.67
N GLN A 83 17.25 19.34 -6.27
CA GLN A 83 17.87 19.61 -7.56
C GLN A 83 18.07 18.30 -8.33
N ASP A 84 18.00 18.34 -9.67
CA ASP A 84 18.30 17.21 -10.56
C ASP A 84 19.82 16.98 -10.62
N LEU A 85 20.35 16.22 -9.64
CA LEU A 85 21.79 15.93 -9.57
C LEU A 85 22.12 14.53 -10.09
N HIS A 86 21.42 13.52 -9.58
CA HIS A 86 21.71 12.12 -9.91
C HIS A 86 20.43 11.33 -10.12
N ARG A 87 20.21 10.93 -11.37
CA ARG A 87 19.05 10.14 -11.77
C ARG A 87 19.15 8.72 -11.21
N PRO A 88 18.07 8.20 -10.61
CA PRO A 88 18.02 6.80 -10.19
C PRO A 88 18.25 5.83 -11.36
N GLN A 89 18.90 4.70 -11.08
CA GLN A 89 19.28 3.70 -12.09
C GLN A 89 18.08 3.12 -12.87
N HIS A 90 16.91 3.01 -12.24
CA HIS A 90 15.71 2.42 -12.82
C HIS A 90 14.59 3.43 -13.00
N LEU A 91 14.96 4.68 -13.30
CA LEU A 91 14.05 5.79 -13.54
C LEU A 91 13.04 5.46 -14.66
N ARG A 92 11.75 5.65 -14.37
CA ARG A 92 10.63 5.35 -15.29
C ARG A 92 9.84 6.59 -15.67
N ALA A 93 9.71 7.53 -14.76
CA ALA A 93 9.12 8.83 -15.00
C ALA A 93 9.66 9.84 -13.98
N LEU A 94 9.49 11.13 -14.24
CA LEU A 94 9.80 12.18 -13.28
C LEU A 94 8.79 13.33 -13.39
N ILE A 95 8.60 14.05 -12.29
CA ILE A 95 7.78 15.25 -12.19
C ILE A 95 8.71 16.40 -11.84
N GLU A 96 8.79 17.40 -12.72
CA GLU A 96 9.56 18.61 -12.48
C GLU A 96 8.66 19.67 -11.85
N PHE A 97 9.23 20.40 -10.89
CA PHE A 97 8.57 21.52 -10.25
C PHE A 97 9.21 22.85 -10.67
N TYR A 98 8.46 23.93 -10.53
CA TYR A 98 8.88 25.27 -10.93
C TYR A 98 10.15 25.77 -10.21
N ASP A 99 10.41 25.27 -9.00
CA ASP A 99 11.60 25.62 -8.21
C ASP A 99 12.83 24.72 -8.49
N ASN A 100 12.83 24.01 -9.63
CA ASN A 100 13.86 23.07 -10.07
C ASN A 100 14.00 21.81 -9.21
N SER A 101 13.14 21.62 -8.20
CA SER A 101 13.05 20.34 -7.51
C SER A 101 12.36 19.29 -8.39
N VAL A 102 12.67 18.01 -8.12
CA VAL A 102 12.19 16.89 -8.95
C VAL A 102 11.69 15.76 -8.06
N LEU A 103 10.58 15.15 -8.47
CA LEU A 103 10.10 13.88 -7.93
C LEU A 103 10.33 12.76 -8.95
N TYR A 104 11.27 11.87 -8.67
CA TYR A 104 11.53 10.71 -9.52
C TYR A 104 10.60 9.56 -9.18
N PHE A 105 10.20 8.81 -10.21
CA PHE A 105 9.56 7.51 -10.09
C PHE A 105 10.50 6.42 -10.60
N ASP A 106 11.11 5.70 -9.66
CA ASP A 106 12.04 4.60 -9.90
C ASP A 106 11.33 3.26 -9.69
N ASP A 107 11.47 2.32 -10.63
CA ASP A 107 10.86 1.00 -10.48
C ASP A 107 11.62 -0.08 -11.26
N THR A 108 12.37 -0.92 -10.56
CA THR A 108 13.14 -2.02 -11.16
C THR A 108 12.26 -2.97 -11.98
N ARG A 109 11.05 -3.29 -11.51
CA ARG A 109 10.16 -4.29 -12.15
C ARG A 109 9.16 -3.71 -13.14
N THR A 110 9.07 -2.38 -13.25
CA THR A 110 8.25 -1.68 -14.26
C THR A 110 6.75 -2.01 -14.16
N PHE A 111 6.27 -2.26 -12.94
CA PHE A 111 4.85 -2.56 -12.71
C PHE A 111 4.09 -1.36 -12.21
N GLY A 112 4.77 -0.46 -11.51
CA GLY A 112 4.16 0.75 -10.98
C GLY A 112 3.76 1.73 -12.09
N SER A 113 2.85 2.64 -11.77
CA SER A 113 2.30 3.58 -12.75
C SER A 113 1.85 4.89 -12.13
N ILE A 114 1.80 5.92 -12.97
CA ILE A 114 1.25 7.25 -12.71
C ILE A 114 0.12 7.48 -13.72
N ASN A 115 -1.13 7.45 -13.25
CA ASN A 115 -2.28 7.67 -14.12
C ASN A 115 -2.87 9.05 -13.84
N ILE A 116 -3.11 9.86 -14.87
CA ILE A 116 -3.62 11.23 -14.72
C ILE A 116 -5.11 11.24 -15.09
N TYR A 117 -5.94 11.67 -14.15
CA TYR A 117 -7.39 11.80 -14.29
C TYR A 117 -7.80 13.26 -14.09
N ARG A 118 -9.00 13.62 -14.54
CA ARG A 118 -9.72 14.78 -13.99
C ARG A 118 -10.17 14.44 -12.57
N LYS A 119 -10.13 15.41 -11.66
CA LYS A 119 -10.53 15.24 -10.25
C LYS A 119 -11.99 14.79 -10.10
N THR A 120 -12.84 15.15 -11.07
CA THR A 120 -14.26 14.76 -11.16
C THR A 120 -14.49 13.35 -11.69
N GLN A 121 -13.50 12.73 -12.33
CA GLN A 121 -13.65 11.39 -12.88
C GLN A 121 -13.60 10.33 -11.78
N LYS A 122 -14.45 9.31 -11.93
CA LYS A 122 -14.35 8.07 -11.17
C LYS A 122 -13.11 7.30 -11.62
N ILE A 123 -12.40 6.70 -10.67
CA ILE A 123 -11.19 5.91 -10.93
C ILE A 123 -11.56 4.43 -10.79
N PRO A 124 -11.68 3.65 -11.89
CA PRO A 124 -12.23 2.30 -11.83
C PRO A 124 -11.52 1.38 -10.83
N SER A 125 -10.19 1.46 -10.76
CA SER A 125 -9.38 0.64 -9.84
C SER A 125 -9.58 0.97 -8.37
N ILE A 126 -10.08 2.16 -8.04
CA ILE A 126 -10.41 2.59 -6.68
C ILE A 126 -11.88 2.28 -6.37
N GLN A 127 -12.77 2.36 -7.35
CA GLN A 127 -14.19 2.05 -7.15
C GLN A 127 -14.46 0.58 -6.80
N MET A 128 -13.58 -0.32 -7.24
CA MET A 128 -13.68 -1.76 -6.93
C MET A 128 -13.07 -2.13 -5.57
N LEU A 129 -12.52 -1.17 -4.83
CA LEU A 129 -11.92 -1.43 -3.52
C LEU A 129 -12.99 -1.60 -2.45
N GLY A 130 -12.73 -2.51 -1.52
CA GLY A 130 -13.41 -2.55 -0.24
C GLY A 130 -13.01 -1.35 0.64
N PRO A 131 -13.54 -1.25 1.86
CA PRO A 131 -13.18 -0.18 2.77
C PRO A 131 -11.67 -0.18 3.05
N ASP A 132 -11.14 1.01 3.29
CA ASP A 132 -9.74 1.17 3.67
C ASP A 132 -9.50 0.52 5.03
N ALA A 133 -8.44 -0.28 5.18
CA ALA A 133 -8.18 -0.99 6.43
C ALA A 133 -8.05 -0.06 7.66
N LEU A 134 -7.76 1.23 7.47
CA LEU A 134 -7.76 2.23 8.54
C LEU A 134 -9.08 2.99 8.70
N SER A 135 -10.01 2.99 7.74
CA SER A 135 -11.28 3.73 7.87
C SER A 135 -12.26 3.07 8.85
N ASN A 136 -13.17 3.85 9.42
CA ASN A 136 -14.19 3.33 10.33
C ASN A 136 -15.14 2.31 9.65
N ASP A 137 -15.26 2.37 8.33
CA ASP A 137 -16.07 1.43 7.54
C ASP A 137 -15.51 0.00 7.59
N PHE A 138 -14.19 -0.16 7.79
CA PHE A 138 -13.60 -1.47 8.07
C PHE A 138 -13.83 -1.84 9.54
N SER A 139 -15.04 -2.34 9.81
CA SER A 139 -15.54 -2.76 11.13
C SER A 139 -15.68 -4.28 11.26
N SER A 140 -15.88 -4.76 12.49
CA SER A 140 -16.15 -6.18 12.75
C SER A 140 -17.45 -6.65 12.08
N ASP A 141 -18.46 -5.78 12.04
CA ASP A 141 -19.78 -6.12 11.55
C ASP A 141 -19.77 -6.19 10.03
N TYR A 142 -19.11 -5.21 9.39
CA TYR A 142 -18.82 -5.25 7.95
C TYR A 142 -18.09 -6.54 7.59
N LEU A 143 -16.97 -6.83 8.27
CA LEU A 143 -16.16 -7.99 7.93
C LEU A 143 -16.92 -9.30 8.20
N TRP A 144 -17.73 -9.38 9.25
CA TRP A 144 -18.58 -10.55 9.51
C TRP A 144 -19.53 -10.82 8.34
N GLN A 145 -20.27 -9.79 7.90
CA GLN A 145 -21.22 -9.89 6.80
C GLN A 145 -20.55 -10.32 5.49
N VAL A 146 -19.38 -9.75 5.16
CA VAL A 146 -18.63 -10.09 3.94
C VAL A 146 -18.09 -11.52 3.96
N LEU A 147 -17.83 -12.09 5.14
CA LEU A 147 -17.23 -13.41 5.32
C LEU A 147 -18.25 -14.55 5.47
N GLU A 148 -19.48 -14.26 5.92
CA GLU A 148 -20.47 -15.22 6.43
C GLU A 148 -20.66 -16.47 5.55
N ASN A 149 -20.66 -16.31 4.22
CA ASN A 149 -20.87 -17.42 3.28
C ASN A 149 -19.65 -17.78 2.42
N ARG A 150 -18.48 -17.20 2.73
CA ARG A 150 -17.28 -17.40 1.92
C ARG A 150 -16.59 -18.71 2.29
N LYS A 151 -16.44 -19.60 1.30
CA LYS A 151 -15.70 -20.87 1.44
C LYS A 151 -14.18 -20.71 1.37
N ALA A 152 -13.70 -19.55 0.91
CA ALA A 152 -12.27 -19.27 0.77
C ALA A 152 -11.58 -19.14 2.15
N PRO A 153 -10.28 -19.48 2.26
CA PRO A 153 -9.49 -19.23 3.46
C PRO A 153 -9.44 -17.74 3.83
N ILE A 154 -9.46 -17.43 5.13
CA ILE A 154 -9.46 -16.05 5.62
C ILE A 154 -8.27 -15.23 5.12
N LYS A 155 -7.08 -15.84 5.02
CA LYS A 155 -5.90 -15.15 4.46
C LYS A 155 -6.17 -14.66 3.03
N ASN A 156 -6.81 -15.48 2.20
CA ASN A 156 -7.06 -15.11 0.80
C ASN A 156 -8.03 -13.93 0.72
N LEU A 157 -9.04 -13.91 1.59
CA LEU A 157 -10.05 -12.85 1.64
C LEU A 157 -9.46 -11.54 2.17
N LEU A 158 -8.60 -11.57 3.19
CA LEU A 158 -7.91 -10.35 3.66
C LEU A 158 -6.89 -9.79 2.65
N LEU A 159 -6.46 -10.60 1.68
CA LEU A 159 -5.59 -10.17 0.60
C LEU A 159 -6.36 -9.61 -0.61
N ASP A 160 -7.66 -9.88 -0.67
CA ASP A 160 -8.56 -9.38 -1.71
C ASP A 160 -8.85 -7.90 -1.44
N GLN A 161 -8.39 -7.04 -2.36
CA GLN A 161 -8.55 -5.59 -2.19
C GLN A 161 -10.02 -5.13 -2.32
N SER A 162 -10.92 -5.97 -2.84
CA SER A 162 -12.36 -5.72 -2.84
C SER A 162 -13.03 -6.02 -1.49
N VAL A 163 -12.39 -6.82 -0.64
CA VAL A 163 -12.83 -7.10 0.73
C VAL A 163 -12.25 -6.09 1.70
N VAL A 164 -10.96 -5.78 1.58
CA VAL A 164 -10.31 -4.76 2.41
C VAL A 164 -9.11 -4.18 1.67
N ALA A 165 -9.12 -2.86 1.50
CA ALA A 165 -8.06 -2.18 0.77
C ALA A 165 -6.85 -1.92 1.67
N GLY A 166 -5.65 -2.19 1.14
CA GLY A 166 -4.39 -1.81 1.78
C GLY A 166 -3.62 -2.97 2.43
N LEU A 167 -4.29 -4.06 2.79
CA LEU A 167 -3.61 -5.24 3.34
C LEU A 167 -2.84 -6.02 2.27
N GLY A 168 -1.66 -6.54 2.61
CA GLY A 168 -0.88 -7.43 1.77
C GLY A 168 -0.29 -8.61 2.56
N ASN A 169 0.72 -9.26 1.98
CA ASN A 169 1.15 -10.57 2.46
C ASN A 169 1.84 -10.50 3.84
N ILE A 170 2.52 -9.40 4.13
CA ILE A 170 3.22 -9.20 5.41
C ILE A 170 2.19 -8.96 6.50
N TYR A 171 1.38 -7.91 6.36
CA TYR A 171 0.47 -7.52 7.43
C TYR A 171 -0.64 -8.54 7.63
N VAL A 172 -1.15 -9.23 6.59
CA VAL A 172 -2.13 -10.30 6.79
C VAL A 172 -1.58 -11.45 7.62
N ALA A 173 -0.31 -11.84 7.43
CA ALA A 173 0.31 -12.88 8.24
C ALA A 173 0.41 -12.46 9.71
N GLU A 174 0.90 -11.25 9.96
CA GLU A 174 1.04 -10.70 11.32
C GLU A 174 -0.32 -10.49 12.01
N ILE A 175 -1.33 -9.99 11.29
CA ILE A 175 -2.70 -9.78 11.80
C ILE A 175 -3.30 -11.12 12.22
N LEU A 176 -3.23 -12.14 11.36
CA LEU A 176 -3.81 -13.46 11.67
C LEU A 176 -3.06 -14.16 12.81
N PHE A 177 -1.75 -13.95 12.92
CA PHE A 177 -0.97 -14.43 14.05
C PHE A 177 -1.38 -13.75 15.36
N ARG A 178 -1.44 -12.41 15.38
CA ARG A 178 -1.87 -11.64 16.56
C ARG A 178 -3.32 -11.96 16.95
N ALA A 179 -4.20 -12.19 15.98
CA ALA A 179 -5.58 -12.60 16.19
C ALA A 179 -5.74 -14.09 16.55
N GLN A 180 -4.66 -14.88 16.53
CA GLN A 180 -4.64 -16.32 16.81
C GLN A 180 -5.56 -17.15 15.89
N VAL A 181 -5.64 -16.77 14.62
CA VAL A 181 -6.49 -17.43 13.61
C VAL A 181 -5.62 -18.13 12.57
N LEU A 182 -5.91 -19.40 12.28
CA LEU A 182 -5.21 -20.12 11.21
C LEU A 182 -5.49 -19.49 9.83
N PRO A 183 -4.45 -19.26 9.00
CA PRO A 183 -4.65 -18.64 7.69
C PRO A 183 -5.39 -19.53 6.68
N GLN A 184 -5.39 -20.85 6.87
CA GLN A 184 -6.18 -21.79 6.07
C GLN A 184 -7.65 -21.88 6.49
N LYS A 185 -8.03 -21.31 7.65
CA LYS A 185 -9.39 -21.41 8.17
C LYS A 185 -10.37 -20.80 7.17
N LYS A 186 -11.37 -21.58 6.75
CA LYS A 186 -12.42 -21.12 5.85
C LYS A 186 -13.22 -20.03 6.56
N ALA A 187 -13.52 -18.94 5.85
CA ALA A 187 -14.20 -17.79 6.46
C ALA A 187 -15.55 -18.14 7.08
N ARG A 188 -16.35 -18.98 6.41
CA ARG A 188 -17.62 -19.51 6.95
C ARG A 188 -17.49 -20.31 8.27
N HIS A 189 -16.28 -20.69 8.69
CA HIS A 189 -16.04 -21.39 9.97
C HIS A 189 -15.46 -20.45 11.03
N LEU A 190 -15.26 -19.16 10.73
CA LEU A 190 -14.87 -18.19 11.72
C LEU A 190 -16.02 -17.91 12.67
N LYS A 191 -15.67 -17.69 13.92
CA LYS A 191 -16.61 -17.20 14.94
C LYS A 191 -16.54 -15.68 14.99
N GLN A 192 -17.63 -15.03 15.39
CA GLN A 192 -17.70 -13.56 15.45
C GLN A 192 -16.57 -12.94 16.29
N TYR A 193 -16.18 -13.55 17.40
CA TYR A 193 -15.07 -13.05 18.21
C TYR A 193 -13.71 -13.12 17.48
N GLU A 194 -13.52 -14.06 16.56
CA GLU A 194 -12.30 -14.16 15.75
C GLU A 194 -12.24 -13.02 14.74
N VAL A 195 -13.37 -12.70 14.11
CA VAL A 195 -13.50 -11.55 13.20
C VAL A 195 -13.25 -10.24 13.96
N LYS A 196 -13.83 -10.08 15.16
CA LYS A 196 -13.56 -8.93 16.03
C LYS A 196 -12.07 -8.79 16.34
N ARG A 197 -11.37 -9.88 16.68
CA ARG A 197 -9.92 -9.87 16.91
C ARG A 197 -9.14 -9.48 15.65
N ILE A 198 -9.49 -10.00 14.49
CA ILE A 198 -8.82 -9.66 13.21
C ILE A 198 -8.90 -8.15 12.95
N VAL A 199 -10.10 -7.56 13.06
CA VAL A 199 -10.27 -6.12 12.85
C VAL A 199 -9.50 -5.33 13.91
N ALA A 200 -9.62 -5.68 15.19
CA ALA A 200 -8.90 -5.01 16.27
C ALA A 200 -7.38 -5.04 16.07
N GLU A 201 -6.81 -6.20 15.73
CA GLU A 201 -5.37 -6.33 15.47
C GLU A 201 -4.93 -5.60 14.20
N THR A 202 -5.79 -5.52 13.17
CA THR A 202 -5.56 -4.68 11.99
C THR A 202 -5.43 -3.20 12.39
N LYS A 203 -6.38 -2.70 13.19
CA LYS A 203 -6.38 -1.31 13.68
C LYS A 203 -5.23 -0.99 14.63
N LYS A 204 -4.61 -1.99 15.26
CA LYS A 204 -3.41 -1.81 16.09
C LYS A 204 -2.12 -1.84 15.27
N ILE A 205 -1.95 -2.85 14.43
CA ILE A 205 -0.67 -3.07 13.75
C ILE A 205 -0.39 -2.05 12.65
N LEU A 206 -1.41 -1.59 11.91
CA LEU A 206 -1.18 -0.67 10.81
C LEU A 206 -0.68 0.70 11.30
N PRO A 207 -1.26 1.33 12.34
CA PRO A 207 -0.69 2.54 12.93
C PRO A 207 0.70 2.33 13.54
N GLU A 208 0.95 1.19 14.20
CA GLU A 208 2.26 0.82 14.72
C GLU A 208 3.30 0.78 13.59
N ALA A 209 2.98 0.11 12.49
CA ALA A 209 3.84 0.03 11.32
C ALA A 209 4.08 1.41 10.67
N ILE A 210 3.05 2.26 10.57
CA ILE A 210 3.19 3.63 10.06
C ILE A 210 4.11 4.46 10.95
N LYS A 211 4.04 4.30 12.28
CA LYS A 211 4.93 4.99 13.24
C LYS A 211 6.40 4.62 13.00
N HIS A 212 6.65 3.37 12.60
CA HIS A 212 7.98 2.85 12.27
C HIS A 212 8.30 2.88 10.77
N ASN A 213 7.65 3.78 10.00
CA ASN A 213 7.89 4.00 8.57
C ASN A 213 7.69 2.76 7.67
N GLY A 214 6.92 1.77 8.13
CA GLY A 214 6.68 0.50 7.44
C GLY A 214 7.86 -0.47 7.51
N THR A 215 7.84 -1.48 6.66
CA THR A 215 8.82 -2.57 6.57
C THR A 215 9.77 -2.39 5.39
N THR A 216 11.07 -2.60 5.61
CA THR A 216 12.05 -2.79 4.54
C THR A 216 12.52 -4.24 4.54
N ILE A 217 11.95 -5.07 3.65
CA ILE A 217 12.35 -6.49 3.48
C ILE A 217 13.30 -6.69 2.30
N SER A 218 13.04 -6.04 1.16
CA SER A 218 13.92 -6.06 0.00
C SER A 218 14.65 -4.72 -0.15
N ASP A 219 13.92 -3.72 -0.63
CA ASP A 219 14.51 -2.51 -1.18
C ASP A 219 13.58 -1.30 -1.01
N TYR A 220 12.52 -1.44 -0.19
CA TYR A 220 11.61 -0.34 0.12
C TYR A 220 12.36 0.81 0.81
N LYS A 221 12.10 2.02 0.32
CA LYS A 221 12.58 3.29 0.84
C LYS A 221 11.43 4.30 0.82
N ASN A 222 11.41 5.20 1.79
CA ASN A 222 10.50 6.35 1.80
C ASN A 222 10.97 7.45 0.83
N VAL A 223 10.23 8.58 0.80
CA VAL A 223 10.50 9.72 -0.10
C VAL A 223 11.91 10.31 0.07
N ASP A 224 12.43 10.28 1.30
CA ASP A 224 13.76 10.79 1.64
C ASP A 224 14.88 9.73 1.43
N GLY A 225 14.54 8.53 0.94
CA GLY A 225 15.49 7.43 0.76
C GLY A 225 15.82 6.63 2.03
N LYS A 226 15.08 6.85 3.13
CA LYS A 226 15.23 6.12 4.40
C LYS A 226 14.45 4.80 4.37
N SER A 227 14.98 3.78 5.04
CA SER A 227 14.30 2.49 5.21
C SER A 227 13.22 2.57 6.30
N GLY A 228 12.23 1.69 6.23
CA GLY A 228 11.34 1.40 7.35
C GLY A 228 12.03 0.55 8.41
N GLU A 229 11.46 0.50 9.61
CA GLU A 229 11.99 -0.23 10.77
C GLU A 229 11.07 -1.34 11.26
N PHE A 230 9.85 -1.43 10.73
CA PHE A 230 8.83 -2.34 11.26
C PHE A 230 9.17 -3.83 11.06
N GLN A 231 10.11 -4.16 10.16
CA GLN A 231 10.61 -5.53 9.98
C GLN A 231 11.21 -6.11 11.27
N ASN A 232 11.71 -5.25 12.16
CA ASN A 232 12.27 -5.64 13.45
C ASN A 232 11.20 -6.09 14.45
N PHE A 233 9.93 -5.73 14.21
CA PHE A 233 8.79 -6.00 15.07
C PHE A 233 7.88 -7.14 14.55
N LEU A 234 8.21 -7.71 13.39
CA LEU A 234 7.49 -8.85 12.81
C LEU A 234 7.63 -10.09 13.70
N ARG A 235 6.52 -10.76 13.99
CA ARG A 235 6.46 -11.93 14.87
C ARG A 235 6.39 -13.25 14.11
N ILE A 236 5.86 -13.27 12.90
CA ILE A 236 5.65 -14.49 12.12
C ILE A 236 6.22 -14.42 10.70
N TYR A 237 6.14 -13.27 10.03
CA TYR A 237 6.49 -13.17 8.62
C TYR A 237 8.00 -13.33 8.41
N GLY A 238 8.41 -14.33 7.63
CA GLY A 238 9.83 -14.60 7.36
C GLY A 238 10.63 -15.13 8.56
N LYS A 239 9.97 -15.45 9.69
CA LYS A 239 10.61 -16.01 10.88
C LYS A 239 10.60 -17.55 10.83
N GLN A 240 11.58 -18.18 11.49
CA GLN A 240 11.69 -19.64 11.57
C GLN A 240 11.10 -20.23 12.87
N LYS A 241 11.20 -19.51 13.98
CA LYS A 241 10.65 -19.91 15.29
C LYS A 241 9.66 -18.88 15.81
N CYS A 242 8.59 -19.37 16.41
CA CYS A 242 7.61 -18.56 17.11
C CYS A 242 8.11 -18.23 18.53
N GLN A 243 7.61 -17.13 19.10
CA GLN A 243 7.87 -16.75 20.49
C GLN A 243 7.41 -17.83 21.51
N CYS A 244 6.48 -18.71 21.13
CA CYS A 244 6.05 -19.84 21.97
C CYS A 244 6.97 -21.07 21.88
N GLY A 245 8.12 -20.97 21.19
CA GLY A 245 9.09 -22.05 20.98
C GLY A 245 8.84 -22.95 19.77
N GLU A 246 7.62 -22.94 19.21
CA GLU A 246 7.22 -23.79 18.09
C GLU A 246 7.86 -23.34 16.77
N ASN A 247 8.14 -24.29 15.87
CA ASN A 247 8.62 -23.96 14.53
C ASN A 247 7.49 -23.31 13.70
N ILE A 248 7.84 -22.26 12.96
CA ILE A 248 6.90 -21.58 12.07
C ILE A 248 6.77 -22.40 10.79
N THR A 249 5.53 -22.76 10.47
CA THR A 249 5.23 -23.47 9.22
C THR A 249 5.11 -22.46 8.09
N LYS A 250 5.84 -22.71 7.01
CA LYS A 250 5.74 -21.96 5.75
C LYS A 250 5.05 -22.82 4.68
N ILE A 251 3.93 -22.34 4.16
CA ILE A 251 3.21 -22.98 3.04
C ILE A 251 2.98 -22.00 1.89
N LYS A 252 2.53 -22.51 0.74
CA LYS A 252 2.04 -21.70 -0.38
C LYS A 252 0.52 -21.70 -0.40
N GLN A 253 -0.11 -20.52 -0.37
CA GLN A 253 -1.56 -20.35 -0.53
C GLN A 253 -1.82 -19.30 -1.61
N ALA A 254 -2.63 -19.65 -2.61
CA ALA A 254 -2.98 -18.76 -3.74
C ALA A 254 -1.75 -18.07 -4.37
N GLY A 255 -0.68 -18.83 -4.58
CA GLY A 255 0.56 -18.31 -5.19
C GLY A 255 1.48 -17.52 -4.24
N ARG A 256 1.11 -17.32 -2.97
CA ARG A 256 1.87 -16.51 -2.00
C ARG A 256 2.37 -17.35 -0.83
N SER A 257 3.53 -16.97 -0.27
CA SER A 257 4.04 -17.59 0.96
C SER A 257 3.15 -17.21 2.15
N THR A 258 2.78 -18.19 2.96
CA THR A 258 2.10 -18.03 4.24
C THR A 258 2.96 -18.57 5.36
N PHE A 259 2.99 -17.84 6.47
CA PHE A 259 3.68 -18.21 7.70
C PHE A 259 2.64 -18.31 8.81
N TYR A 260 2.68 -19.37 9.61
CA TYR A 260 1.83 -19.53 10.78
C TYR A 260 2.46 -20.43 11.84
N CYS A 261 2.00 -20.29 13.07
CA CYS A 261 2.35 -21.16 14.19
C CYS A 261 1.14 -22.03 14.55
N SER A 262 1.26 -23.35 14.39
CA SER A 262 0.20 -24.34 14.69
C SER A 262 -0.21 -24.35 16.16
N LYS A 263 0.68 -23.92 17.07
CA LYS A 263 0.40 -23.83 18.51
C LYS A 263 -0.36 -22.56 18.89
N CYS A 264 -0.02 -21.42 18.30
CA CYS A 264 -0.61 -20.12 18.64
C CYS A 264 -1.89 -19.82 17.86
N GLN A 265 -2.08 -20.39 16.67
CA GLN A 265 -3.20 -20.13 15.78
C GLN A 265 -4.10 -21.36 15.68
N LYS A 266 -5.42 -21.18 15.81
CA LYS A 266 -6.42 -22.26 15.76
C LYS A 266 -7.54 -21.96 14.74
#